data_AF-A0A662YUA2-F1
#
_entry.id   AF-A0A662YUA2-F1
#
_cell.length_a   1.000
_cell.length_b   1.000
_cell.length_c   1.000
_cell.angle_alpha   90.00
_cell.angle_beta   90.00
_cell.angle_gamma   90.00
#
_symmetry.space_group_name_H-M   'P 1'
#
loop_
_entity.id
_entity.type
_entity.pdbx_description
1 polymer ?
#
loop_
_entity_poly.entity_id
_entity_poly.type
_entity_poly.pdbx_seq_one_letter_code
_entity_poly.pdbx_strand_id
1 'polypeptide(L)'
;MEFVRSLVLIVTFLTGIAGARGREVCTGTLMKLALPSSLQNQYETLKKLYTGCQVVQGNLEITHLQGALDLDFLKGYVLIADTVVDFIPLENLRIIRGTQLYQDTFALAVLNNRGLRELRMRSLTGLVQKVASLFA
;
A
#
# COMPACT_ATOMS: atom_id res chain seq x y z
N MET A 1 -12.49 55.34 11.18
CA MET A 1 -12.05 54.01 11.65
C MET A 1 -12.70 52.91 10.81
N GLU A 2 -12.62 53.00 9.47
CA GLU A 2 -13.30 52.07 8.54
C GLU A 2 -12.29 51.26 7.72
N PHE A 3 -11.12 51.85 7.41
CA PHE A 3 -10.06 51.22 6.62
C PHE A 3 -9.41 50.01 7.30
N VAL A 4 -9.32 50.03 8.63
CA VAL A 4 -8.68 48.95 9.41
C VAL A 4 -9.51 47.67 9.40
N ARG A 5 -10.85 47.79 9.37
CA ARG A 5 -11.76 46.64 9.29
C ARG A 5 -11.69 45.92 7.95
N SER A 6 -11.49 46.68 6.87
CA SER A 6 -11.41 46.14 5.51
C SER A 6 -10.12 45.32 5.29
N LEU A 7 -8.99 45.77 5.83
CA LEU A 7 -7.71 45.04 5.79
C LEU A 7 -7.72 43.75 6.63
N VAL A 8 -8.40 43.74 7.78
CA VAL A 8 -8.51 42.55 8.64
C VAL A 8 -9.29 41.41 7.95
N LEU A 9 -10.30 41.75 7.14
CA LEU A 9 -11.05 40.77 6.35
C LEU A 9 -10.23 40.18 5.20
N ILE A 10 -9.31 40.95 4.60
CA ILE A 10 -8.45 40.47 3.51
C ILE A 10 -7.36 39.53 4.04
N VAL A 11 -6.78 39.83 5.20
CA VAL A 11 -5.71 39.01 5.82
C VAL A 11 -6.24 37.65 6.31
N THR A 12 -7.49 37.59 6.75
CA THR A 12 -8.13 36.33 7.19
C THR A 12 -8.49 35.40 6.03
N PHE A 13 -8.65 35.93 4.81
CA PHE A 13 -8.92 35.10 3.62
C PHE A 13 -7.66 34.38 3.08
N LEU A 14 -6.46 34.90 3.34
CA LEU A 14 -5.20 34.32 2.85
C LEU A 14 -4.58 33.26 3.77
N THR A 15 -5.08 33.09 4.99
CA THR A 15 -4.48 32.21 6.01
C THR A 15 -5.28 30.92 6.27
N GLY A 16 -6.30 30.64 5.47
CA GLY A 16 -7.27 29.57 5.70
C GLY A 16 -7.25 28.42 4.70
N ILE A 17 -6.13 28.11 4.04
CA ILE A 17 -6.01 26.81 3.35
C ILE A 17 -5.48 25.81 4.37
N ALA A 18 -6.36 25.33 5.25
CA ALA A 18 -6.10 24.09 5.96
C ALA A 18 -5.88 23.03 4.88
N GLY A 19 -4.61 22.68 4.65
CA GLY A 19 -4.23 21.64 3.70
C GLY A 19 -5.02 20.40 4.06
N ALA A 20 -6.05 20.09 3.27
CA ALA A 20 -6.57 18.75 3.24
C ALA A 20 -5.35 17.91 2.87
N ARG A 21 -4.77 17.20 3.85
CA ARG A 21 -3.92 16.05 3.57
C ARG A 21 -4.85 15.06 2.88
N GLY A 22 -5.05 15.26 1.59
CA GLY A 22 -5.69 14.29 0.72
C GLY A 22 -4.98 12.99 0.98
N ARG A 23 -5.75 11.93 1.27
CA ARG A 23 -5.18 10.60 1.38
C ARG A 23 -4.45 10.37 0.07
N GLU A 24 -3.12 10.25 0.11
CA GLU A 24 -2.34 10.03 -1.09
C GLU A 24 -2.80 8.70 -1.71
N VAL A 25 -3.35 8.74 -2.92
CA VAL A 25 -3.93 7.55 -3.58
C VAL A 25 -2.94 7.08 -4.64
N CYS A 26 -2.61 5.80 -4.65
CA CYS A 26 -1.72 5.20 -5.64
C CYS A 26 -2.44 4.12 -6.43
N THR A 27 -2.03 3.93 -7.67
CA THR A 27 -2.55 2.86 -8.51
C THR A 27 -1.82 1.56 -8.19
N GLY A 28 -2.57 0.47 -8.03
CA GLY A 28 -2.01 -0.88 -7.86
C GLY A 28 -1.51 -1.49 -9.18
N THR A 29 -1.04 -2.73 -9.11
CA THR A 29 -0.50 -3.48 -10.26
C THR A 29 -1.35 -4.71 -10.62
N LEU A 30 -1.08 -5.31 -11.78
CA LEU A 30 -1.76 -6.50 -12.32
C LEU A 30 -0.78 -7.49 -12.96
N MET A 31 0.44 -7.55 -12.45
CA MET A 31 1.54 -8.36 -12.97
C MET A 31 1.54 -9.79 -12.43
N LYS A 32 0.82 -10.07 -11.33
CA LYS A 32 0.78 -11.39 -10.67
C LYS A 32 2.19 -11.91 -10.36
N LEU A 33 2.59 -13.04 -10.96
CA LEU A 33 3.92 -13.67 -10.79
C LEU A 33 4.85 -13.41 -11.99
N ALA A 34 4.55 -12.43 -12.84
CA ALA A 34 5.42 -12.08 -13.95
C ALA A 34 6.80 -11.63 -13.43
N LEU A 35 7.86 -12.22 -13.97
CA LEU A 35 9.23 -11.89 -13.57
C LEU A 35 9.57 -10.46 -13.99
N PRO A 36 10.13 -9.62 -13.09
CA PRO A 36 10.62 -8.30 -13.48
C PRO A 36 11.76 -8.38 -14.48
N SER A 37 11.89 -7.33 -15.29
CA SER A 37 13.06 -7.13 -16.15
C SER A 37 14.37 -6.98 -15.37
N SER A 38 14.30 -6.51 -14.11
CA SER A 38 15.43 -6.43 -13.19
C SER A 38 14.94 -6.37 -11.73
N LEU A 39 15.59 -7.12 -10.84
CA LEU A 39 15.25 -7.17 -9.40
C LEU A 39 15.54 -5.86 -8.68
N GLN A 40 16.65 -5.18 -9.03
CA GLN A 40 16.95 -3.86 -8.49
C GLN A 40 15.88 -2.85 -8.92
N ASN A 41 15.46 -2.92 -10.19
CA ASN A 41 14.45 -2.03 -10.74
C ASN A 41 13.06 -2.30 -10.15
N GLN A 42 12.74 -3.56 -9.84
CA GLN A 42 11.52 -3.95 -9.13
C GLN A 42 11.43 -3.26 -7.77
N TYR A 43 12.48 -3.33 -6.95
CA TYR A 43 12.51 -2.67 -5.64
C TYR A 43 12.29 -1.16 -5.75
N GLU A 44 13.03 -0.48 -6.63
CA GLU A 44 12.88 0.96 -6.83
C GLU A 44 11.49 1.34 -7.36
N THR A 45 10.90 0.50 -8.21
CA THR A 45 9.53 0.69 -8.71
C THR A 45 8.52 0.59 -7.57
N LEU A 46 8.59 -0.47 -6.75
CA LEU A 46 7.71 -0.63 -5.59
C LEU A 46 7.84 0.54 -4.62
N LYS A 47 9.08 0.95 -4.32
CA LYS A 47 9.36 2.11 -3.47
C LYS A 47 8.74 3.38 -4.03
N LYS A 48 8.95 3.66 -5.31
CA LYS A 48 8.42 4.86 -5.98
C LYS A 48 6.89 4.87 -6.01
N LEU A 49 6.25 3.72 -6.18
CA LEU A 49 4.79 3.62 -6.29
C LEU A 49 4.07 3.75 -4.96
N TYR A 50 4.67 3.28 -3.87
CA TYR A 50 3.93 3.09 -2.61
C TYR A 50 4.47 3.90 -1.42
N THR A 51 5.63 4.55 -1.55
CA THR A 51 6.14 5.47 -0.49
C THR A 51 5.20 6.66 -0.30
N GLY A 52 4.83 6.97 0.95
CA GLY A 52 4.01 8.13 1.34
C GLY A 52 2.50 7.94 1.15
N CYS A 53 2.13 6.91 0.41
CA CYS A 53 0.78 6.73 -0.05
C CYS A 53 -0.20 6.46 1.14
N GLN A 54 -1.51 6.44 0.90
CA GLN A 54 -2.56 6.22 1.92
C GLN A 54 -3.79 5.41 1.45
N VAL A 55 -4.02 5.28 0.14
CA VAL A 55 -4.96 4.31 -0.44
C VAL A 55 -4.39 3.70 -1.73
N VAL A 56 -4.20 2.37 -1.83
CA VAL A 56 -3.91 1.73 -3.14
C VAL A 56 -5.24 1.43 -3.81
N GLN A 57 -5.44 1.96 -5.01
CA GLN A 57 -6.55 1.65 -5.88
C GLN A 57 -6.13 0.54 -6.86
N GLY A 58 -6.50 -0.70 -6.55
CA GLY A 58 -6.08 -1.88 -7.29
C GLY A 58 -5.33 -2.88 -6.42
N ASN A 59 -4.56 -3.77 -7.01
CA ASN A 59 -3.93 -4.86 -6.26
C ASN A 59 -2.54 -4.46 -5.76
N LEU A 60 -2.17 -4.94 -4.58
CA LEU A 60 -0.78 -4.89 -4.12
C LEU A 60 -0.12 -6.21 -4.43
N GLU A 61 0.94 -6.14 -5.21
CA GLU A 61 1.76 -7.28 -5.57
C GLU A 61 3.19 -7.00 -5.14
N ILE A 62 3.62 -7.65 -4.06
CA ILE A 62 5.00 -7.66 -3.59
C ILE A 62 5.62 -8.96 -4.08
N THR A 63 6.34 -8.92 -5.19
CA THR A 63 7.05 -10.09 -5.72
C THR A 63 8.55 -9.85 -5.79
N HIS A 64 9.35 -10.91 -5.63
CA HIS A 64 10.81 -10.89 -5.82
C HIS A 64 11.57 -9.81 -5.01
N LEU A 65 11.07 -9.48 -3.81
CA LEU A 65 11.65 -8.44 -2.97
C LEU A 65 12.96 -8.92 -2.30
N GLN A 66 14.04 -8.14 -2.43
CA GLN A 66 15.37 -8.41 -1.83
C GLN A 66 15.79 -7.41 -0.73
N GLY A 67 14.89 -6.53 -0.29
CA GLY A 67 15.16 -5.53 0.75
C GLY A 67 13.91 -5.12 1.51
N ALA A 68 14.07 -4.40 2.62
CA ALA A 68 12.93 -3.94 3.42
C ALA A 68 12.22 -2.77 2.73
N LEU A 69 10.90 -2.79 2.73
CA LEU A 69 10.06 -1.73 2.18
C LEU A 69 9.00 -1.35 3.21
N ASP A 70 8.86 -0.05 3.48
CA ASP A 70 7.74 0.45 4.28
C ASP A 70 6.53 0.59 3.36
N LEU A 71 5.53 -0.25 3.61
CA LEU A 71 4.30 -0.28 2.85
C LEU A 71 3.13 0.01 3.79
N ASP A 72 2.54 1.19 3.62
CA ASP A 72 1.30 1.51 4.28
C ASP A 72 0.12 1.16 3.35
N PHE A 73 -1.06 0.88 3.95
CA PHE A 73 -2.45 0.84 3.40
C PHE A 73 -2.76 0.14 2.04
N LEU A 74 -3.92 -0.53 1.89
CA LEU A 74 -4.31 -1.24 0.63
C LEU A 74 -5.82 -1.25 0.31
N LYS A 75 -6.20 -1.30 -0.98
CA LYS A 75 -7.55 -1.70 -1.44
C LYS A 75 -7.51 -2.56 -2.73
N GLY A 76 -7.51 -3.88 -2.57
CA GLY A 76 -7.61 -4.87 -3.64
C GLY A 76 -7.41 -6.29 -3.09
N TYR A 77 -6.74 -7.16 -3.84
CA TYR A 77 -6.03 -8.31 -3.25
C TYR A 77 -4.58 -7.97 -2.91
N VAL A 78 -3.98 -8.78 -2.05
CA VAL A 78 -2.58 -8.69 -1.65
C VAL A 78 -1.88 -9.98 -2.07
N LEU A 79 -0.85 -9.88 -2.90
CA LEU A 79 -0.01 -10.98 -3.31
C LEU A 79 1.41 -10.76 -2.78
N ILE A 80 1.95 -11.75 -2.07
CA ILE A 80 3.31 -11.76 -1.55
C ILE A 80 4.00 -13.04 -2.02
N ALA A 81 4.94 -12.93 -2.95
CA ALA A 81 5.55 -14.11 -3.54
C ALA A 81 7.05 -13.98 -3.85
N ASP A 82 7.76 -15.10 -3.78
CA ASP A 82 9.17 -15.21 -4.17
C ASP A 82 10.08 -14.18 -3.48
N THR A 83 9.71 -13.72 -2.27
CA THR A 83 10.51 -12.78 -1.48
C THR A 83 11.59 -13.52 -0.68
N VAL A 84 12.70 -12.83 -0.39
CA VAL A 84 13.81 -13.39 0.43
C VAL A 84 13.98 -12.69 1.78
N VAL A 85 13.04 -11.81 2.13
CA VAL A 85 13.06 -11.04 3.38
C VAL A 85 12.49 -11.86 4.53
N ASP A 86 12.91 -11.56 5.76
CA ASP A 86 12.52 -12.27 6.98
C ASP A 86 11.15 -11.83 7.53
N PHE A 87 10.78 -10.56 7.36
CA PHE A 87 9.44 -10.06 7.66
C PHE A 87 9.00 -8.99 6.67
N ILE A 88 7.69 -8.80 6.53
CA ILE A 88 7.10 -7.68 5.78
C ILE A 88 6.25 -6.82 6.73
N PRO A 89 6.59 -5.52 6.91
CA PRO A 89 5.87 -4.63 7.81
C PRO A 89 4.59 -4.12 7.14
N LEU A 90 3.45 -4.74 7.47
CA LEU A 90 2.11 -4.31 7.03
C LEU A 90 1.33 -3.68 8.19
N GLU A 91 2.03 -2.90 9.03
CA GLU A 91 1.51 -2.48 10.33
C GLU A 91 0.28 -1.58 10.21
N ASN A 92 0.19 -0.81 9.14
CA ASN A 92 -0.93 0.08 8.83
C ASN A 92 -1.96 -0.54 7.89
N LEU A 93 -1.82 -1.81 7.53
CA LEU A 93 -2.82 -2.52 6.74
C LEU A 93 -4.06 -2.78 7.60
N ARG A 94 -5.13 -2.02 7.34
CA ARG A 94 -6.38 -2.11 8.12
C ARG A 94 -7.43 -3.02 7.52
N ILE A 95 -7.58 -2.96 6.19
CA ILE A 95 -8.67 -3.64 5.48
C ILE A 95 -8.17 -4.15 4.14
N ILE A 96 -8.45 -5.42 3.84
CA ILE A 96 -8.36 -5.98 2.49
C ILE A 96 -9.79 -6.16 1.98
N ARG A 97 -10.19 -5.31 1.03
CA ARG A 97 -11.59 -5.28 0.53
C ARG A 97 -11.93 -6.47 -0.37
N GLY A 98 -10.96 -7.06 -1.08
CA GLY A 98 -11.21 -8.20 -1.96
C GLY A 98 -12.17 -7.91 -3.12
N THR A 99 -12.19 -6.67 -3.63
CA THR A 99 -13.00 -6.31 -4.83
C THR A 99 -12.51 -7.01 -6.09
N GLN A 100 -11.26 -7.48 -6.07
CA GLN A 100 -10.65 -8.41 -7.02
C GLN A 100 -9.93 -9.48 -6.20
N LEU A 101 -9.72 -10.66 -6.78
CA LEU A 101 -9.09 -11.79 -6.11
C LEU A 101 -7.93 -12.35 -6.94
N TYR A 102 -6.87 -12.77 -6.27
CA TYR A 102 -5.83 -13.56 -6.88
C TYR A 102 -6.38 -14.94 -7.25
N GLN A 103 -6.20 -15.33 -8.51
CA GLN A 103 -6.77 -16.56 -9.09
C GLN A 103 -8.27 -16.72 -8.79
N ASP A 104 -9.01 -15.61 -8.79
CA ASP A 104 -10.45 -15.56 -8.57
C ASP A 104 -10.91 -16.14 -7.20
N THR A 105 -9.97 -16.37 -6.28
CA THR A 105 -10.23 -17.15 -5.05
C THR A 105 -9.73 -16.47 -3.78
N PHE A 106 -8.60 -15.76 -3.83
CA PHE A 106 -7.91 -15.29 -2.62
C PHE A 106 -7.77 -13.76 -2.57
N ALA A 107 -8.13 -13.16 -1.43
CA ALA A 107 -7.91 -11.74 -1.17
C ALA A 107 -6.52 -11.46 -0.60
N LEU A 108 -5.89 -12.46 0.02
CA LEU A 108 -4.49 -12.46 0.44
C LEU A 108 -3.86 -13.79 0.01
N ALA A 109 -2.76 -13.74 -0.74
CA ALA A 109 -2.02 -14.90 -1.19
C ALA A 109 -0.53 -14.75 -0.83
N VAL A 110 0.02 -15.71 -0.09
CA VAL A 110 1.43 -15.74 0.33
C VAL A 110 2.05 -17.03 -0.19
N LEU A 111 2.96 -16.94 -1.16
CA LEU A 111 3.42 -18.07 -1.98
C LEU A 111 4.95 -18.10 -2.12
N ASN A 112 5.58 -19.28 -2.00
CA ASN A 112 6.99 -19.52 -2.40
C ASN A 112 8.04 -18.54 -1.84
N ASN A 113 7.80 -17.96 -0.66
CA ASN A 113 8.73 -17.00 -0.05
C ASN A 113 9.88 -17.73 0.64
N ARG A 114 11.13 -17.37 0.30
CA ARG A 114 12.34 -18.02 0.80
C ARG A 114 12.94 -17.20 1.94
N GLY A 115 12.41 -17.43 3.15
CA GLY A 115 12.93 -16.78 4.36
C GLY A 115 11.91 -15.94 5.10
N LEU A 116 10.74 -15.68 4.51
CA LEU A 116 9.64 -14.95 5.14
C LEU A 116 9.09 -15.73 6.33
N ARG A 117 9.24 -15.17 7.53
CA ARG A 117 8.78 -15.76 8.81
C ARG A 117 7.53 -15.09 9.33
N GLU A 118 7.35 -13.80 9.05
CA GLU A 118 6.29 -13.00 9.67
C GLU A 118 5.70 -11.96 8.72
N LEU A 119 4.36 -11.85 8.73
CA LEU A 119 3.62 -10.72 8.18
C LEU A 119 3.07 -9.87 9.33
N ARG A 120 3.59 -8.65 9.52
CA ARG A 120 3.20 -7.80 10.66
C ARG A 120 1.94 -7.01 10.38
N MET A 121 0.78 -7.66 10.45
CA MET A 121 -0.53 -7.06 10.16
C MET A 121 -1.29 -6.61 11.43
N ARG A 122 -0.62 -5.86 12.33
CA ARG A 122 -1.14 -5.53 13.67
C ARG A 122 -2.44 -4.71 13.66
N SER A 123 -2.65 -3.88 12.63
CA SER A 123 -3.84 -3.02 12.53
C SER A 123 -4.96 -3.62 11.67
N LEU A 124 -4.85 -4.89 11.24
CA LEU A 124 -5.86 -5.50 10.39
C LEU A 124 -7.14 -5.74 11.20
N THR A 125 -8.19 -4.96 10.90
CA THR A 125 -9.48 -5.03 11.58
C THR A 125 -10.55 -5.72 10.76
N GLY A 126 -10.32 -5.92 9.46
CA GLY A 126 -11.30 -6.54 8.58
C GLY A 126 -10.66 -7.22 7.37
N LEU A 127 -10.94 -8.51 7.24
CA LEU A 127 -10.64 -9.31 6.06
C LEU A 127 -11.99 -9.78 5.48
N VAL A 128 -12.30 -9.38 4.25
CA VAL A 128 -13.65 -9.60 3.70
C VAL A 128 -13.77 -10.97 2.98
N GLN A 129 -12.66 -11.67 2.68
CA GLN A 129 -12.64 -12.93 1.91
C GLN A 129 -11.44 -13.86 2.20
N LYS A 130 -11.40 -15.05 1.58
CA LYS A 130 -10.45 -16.16 1.82
C LYS A 130 -8.96 -15.76 1.72
N VAL A 131 -8.14 -16.34 2.62
CA VAL A 131 -6.67 -16.27 2.62
C VAL A 131 -6.10 -17.56 2.06
N ALA A 132 -5.16 -17.48 1.12
CA ALA A 132 -4.24 -18.57 0.78
C ALA A 132 -2.87 -18.30 1.41
N SER A 133 -2.38 -19.29 2.14
CA SER A 133 -0.97 -19.36 2.49
C SER A 133 -0.46 -20.70 2.01
N LEU A 134 0.39 -20.68 0.98
CA LEU A 134 1.17 -21.85 0.57
C LEU A 134 2.61 -21.61 1.00
N PHE A 135 2.93 -22.12 2.18
CA PHE A 135 4.30 -22.46 2.53
C PHE A 135 4.61 -23.78 1.81
N ALA A 136 5.46 -23.72 0.79
CA ALA A 136 6.10 -24.89 0.19
C ALA A 136 7.60 -24.78 0.50
#